data_AF-X6LRT6-F1
#
_entry.id   AF-X6LRT6-F1
#
_cell.length_a   1.000
_cell.length_b   1.000
_cell.length_c   1.000
_cell.angle_alpha   90.00
_cell.angle_beta   90.00
_cell.angle_gamma   90.00
#
_symmetry.space_group_name_H-M   'P 1'
#
loop_
_entity.id
_entity.type
_entity.pdbx_description
1 polymer ?
#
loop_
_entity_poly.entity_id
_entity_poly.type
_entity_poly.pdbx_seq_one_letter_code
_entity_poly.pdbx_strand_id
1 'polypeptide(L)'
;VKKDTLRSMHHFDVTKQYDEKTRAKEQETLEKILHAIFCQNPDLHYTQGFHDICSVFYIVCGERLGRQLSVALAKRHMRDAVRENLTVYQYILKLLFPLIHLVDQQVFEFIQNSQVFVIIGILLSFSSQLSEH
;
A
#
# COMPACT_ATOMS: atom_id res chain seq x y z
N VAL A 1 -10.08 3.14 -4.65
CA VAL A 1 -9.48 3.55 -5.95
C VAL A 1 -9.71 5.02 -6.25
N LYS A 2 -10.91 5.47 -6.69
CA LYS A 2 -11.16 6.86 -7.15
C LYS A 2 -10.75 7.97 -6.16
N LYS A 3 -11.08 7.82 -4.87
CA LYS A 3 -10.71 8.79 -3.82
C LYS A 3 -9.18 8.93 -3.64
N ASP A 4 -8.43 7.90 -3.98
CA ASP A 4 -6.97 7.88 -3.79
C ASP A 4 -6.26 8.39 -5.05
N THR A 5 -6.74 8.03 -6.23
CA THR A 5 -6.20 8.54 -7.50
C THR A 5 -6.35 10.07 -7.61
N LEU A 6 -7.44 10.64 -7.10
CA LEU A 6 -7.64 12.11 -7.05
C LEU A 6 -6.61 12.85 -6.18
N ARG A 7 -5.97 12.16 -5.23
CA ARG A 7 -4.94 12.73 -4.35
C ARG A 7 -3.51 12.45 -4.85
N SER A 8 -3.39 11.71 -5.95
CA SER A 8 -2.11 11.32 -6.53
C SER A 8 -1.51 12.41 -7.42
N MET A 9 -0.26 12.23 -7.85
CA MET A 9 0.45 13.14 -8.77
C MET A 9 0.76 14.54 -8.23
N HIS A 10 0.55 14.84 -6.95
CA HIS A 10 0.90 16.14 -6.36
C HIS A 10 2.35 16.28 -5.90
N HIS A 11 3.03 15.16 -5.66
CA HIS A 11 4.31 15.15 -4.93
C HIS A 11 5.55 14.96 -5.82
N PHE A 12 5.40 14.56 -7.08
CA PHE A 12 6.54 14.30 -7.97
C PHE A 12 7.00 15.58 -8.66
N ASP A 13 8.31 15.82 -8.72
CA ASP A 13 8.86 17.03 -9.36
C ASP A 13 8.42 17.17 -10.82
N VAL A 14 8.34 16.06 -11.55
CA VAL A 14 7.90 16.03 -12.95
C VAL A 14 6.41 16.36 -13.14
N THR A 15 5.59 16.18 -12.10
CA THR A 15 4.13 16.45 -12.13
C THR A 15 3.74 17.75 -11.43
N LYS A 16 4.68 18.46 -10.77
CA LYS A 16 4.43 19.77 -10.16
C LYS A 16 4.03 20.83 -11.20
N GLN A 17 4.59 20.74 -12.40
CA GLN A 17 4.31 21.64 -13.53
C GLN A 17 2.97 21.36 -14.24
N TYR A 18 2.26 20.29 -13.88
CA TYR A 18 0.99 19.98 -14.52
C TYR A 18 -0.08 21.00 -14.13
N ASP A 19 -0.74 21.57 -15.13
CA ASP A 19 -1.99 22.28 -14.92
C ASP A 19 -3.08 21.32 -14.43
N GLU A 20 -4.16 21.88 -13.90
CA GLU A 20 -5.24 21.09 -13.28
C GLU A 20 -5.91 20.15 -14.29
N LYS A 21 -6.04 20.57 -15.55
CA LYS A 21 -6.64 19.76 -16.63
C LYS A 21 -5.77 18.56 -16.98
N THR A 22 -4.47 18.77 -17.17
CA THR A 22 -3.51 17.69 -17.44
C THR A 22 -3.50 16.73 -16.27
N ARG A 23 -3.39 17.24 -15.04
CA ARG A 23 -3.40 16.42 -13.83
C ARG A 23 -4.65 15.56 -13.73
N ALA A 24 -5.83 16.12 -13.94
CA ALA A 24 -7.08 15.37 -13.92
C ALA A 24 -7.10 14.24 -14.96
N LYS A 25 -6.60 14.49 -16.17
CA LYS A 25 -6.49 13.48 -17.23
C LYS A 25 -5.52 12.36 -16.88
N GLU A 26 -4.37 12.68 -16.30
CA GLU A 26 -3.38 11.70 -15.84
C GLU A 26 -3.94 10.85 -14.68
N GLN A 27 -4.64 11.48 -13.73
CA GLN A 27 -5.31 10.79 -12.63
C GLN A 27 -6.43 9.86 -13.11
N GLU A 28 -7.22 10.28 -14.11
CA GLU A 28 -8.26 9.45 -14.74
C GLU A 28 -7.63 8.24 -15.45
N THR A 29 -6.49 8.43 -16.12
CA THR A 29 -5.76 7.34 -16.77
C THR A 29 -5.22 6.34 -15.74
N LEU A 30 -4.66 6.83 -14.63
CA LEU A 30 -4.24 5.99 -13.51
C LEU A 30 -5.43 5.21 -12.90
N GLU A 31 -6.59 5.85 -12.73
CA GLU A 31 -7.81 5.21 -12.25
C GLU A 31 -8.24 4.06 -13.19
N LYS A 32 -8.23 4.28 -14.50
CA LYS A 32 -8.55 3.24 -15.50
C LYS A 32 -7.58 2.07 -15.43
N ILE A 33 -6.28 2.33 -15.27
CA ILE A 33 -5.26 1.28 -15.09
C ILE A 33 -5.58 0.45 -13.85
N LEU A 34 -5.80 1.08 -12.70
CA LEU A 34 -6.09 0.39 -11.45
C LEU A 34 -7.39 -0.41 -11.55
N HIS A 35 -8.46 0.19 -12.08
CA HIS A 35 -9.74 -0.48 -12.26
C HIS A 35 -9.61 -1.72 -13.16
N ALA A 36 -8.87 -1.62 -14.27
CA ALA A 36 -8.62 -2.76 -15.15
C ALA A 36 -7.85 -3.90 -14.44
N ILE A 37 -6.89 -3.57 -13.56
CA ILE A 37 -6.16 -4.58 -12.78
C ILE A 37 -7.12 -5.35 -11.88
N PHE A 38 -7.95 -4.68 -11.09
CA PHE A 38 -8.84 -5.36 -10.13
C PHE A 38 -10.03 -6.05 -10.79
N CYS A 39 -10.59 -5.49 -11.88
CA CYS A 39 -11.66 -6.18 -12.62
C CYS A 39 -11.19 -7.47 -13.31
N GLN A 40 -9.94 -7.51 -13.79
CA GLN A 40 -9.39 -8.70 -14.46
C GLN A 40 -8.84 -9.74 -13.48
N ASN A 41 -8.71 -9.39 -12.19
CA ASN A 41 -8.12 -10.24 -11.17
C ASN A 41 -8.97 -10.14 -9.89
N PRO A 42 -10.15 -10.79 -9.86
CA PRO A 42 -11.12 -10.67 -8.77
C PRO A 42 -10.58 -11.16 -7.41
N ASP A 43 -9.54 -12.01 -7.42
CA ASP A 43 -8.87 -12.47 -6.20
C ASP A 43 -7.98 -11.40 -5.55
N LEU A 44 -7.83 -10.23 -6.17
CA LEU A 44 -7.05 -9.10 -5.67
C LEU A 44 -7.97 -8.02 -5.10
N HIS A 45 -7.67 -7.58 -3.89
CA HIS A 45 -8.30 -6.43 -3.23
C HIS A 45 -7.43 -5.17 -3.34
N TYR A 46 -8.05 -4.00 -3.39
CA TYR A 46 -7.29 -2.75 -3.44
C TYR A 46 -6.78 -2.39 -2.04
N THR A 47 -5.45 -2.30 -1.88
CA THR A 47 -4.80 -1.80 -0.65
C THR A 47 -4.42 -0.33 -0.80
N GLN A 48 -4.69 0.49 0.22
CA GLN A 48 -4.33 1.91 0.24
C GLN A 48 -2.81 2.09 0.05
N GLY A 49 -2.41 3.05 -0.78
CA GLY A 49 -1.01 3.29 -1.17
C GLY A 49 -0.55 2.53 -2.42
N PHE A 50 -1.31 1.55 -2.92
CA PHE A 50 -0.97 0.86 -4.17
C PHE A 50 -0.94 1.80 -5.38
N HIS A 51 -1.84 2.79 -5.40
CA HIS A 51 -1.90 3.81 -6.44
C HIS A 51 -0.62 4.66 -6.52
N ASP A 52 0.07 4.91 -5.41
CA ASP A 52 1.32 5.67 -5.40
C ASP A 52 2.43 4.91 -6.15
N ILE A 53 2.56 3.60 -5.93
CA ILE A 53 3.54 2.77 -6.65
C ILE A 53 3.19 2.69 -8.14
N CYS A 54 1.91 2.48 -8.46
CA CYS A 54 1.44 2.44 -9.85
C CYS A 54 1.65 3.79 -10.57
N SER A 55 1.52 4.90 -9.84
CA SER A 55 1.77 6.24 -10.38
C SER A 55 3.23 6.42 -10.81
N VAL A 56 4.20 5.84 -10.08
CA VAL A 56 5.61 5.86 -10.48
C VAL A 56 5.83 5.10 -11.78
N PHE A 57 5.31 3.88 -11.89
CA PHE A 57 5.42 3.11 -13.14
C PHE A 57 4.76 3.82 -14.32
N TYR A 58 3.62 4.46 -14.08
CA TYR A 58 2.92 5.22 -15.09
C TYR A 58 3.71 6.46 -15.54
N ILE A 59 4.22 7.26 -14.60
CA ILE A 59 5.01 8.47 -14.89
C ILE A 59 6.30 8.12 -15.64
N VAL A 60 7.01 7.07 -15.20
CA VAL A 60 8.34 6.73 -15.73
C VAL A 60 8.26 5.94 -17.03
N CYS A 61 7.31 5.01 -17.15
CA CYS A 61 7.24 4.06 -18.27
C CYS A 61 6.08 4.33 -19.24
N GLY A 62 5.24 5.33 -18.95
CA GLY A 62 4.01 5.61 -19.69
C GLY A 62 2.92 4.56 -19.51
N GLU A 63 1.79 4.76 -20.16
CA GLU A 63 0.56 3.98 -19.93
C GLU A 63 0.74 2.47 -20.19
N ARG A 64 1.28 2.09 -21.35
CA ARG A 64 1.31 0.69 -21.79
C ARG A 64 2.20 -0.17 -20.90
N LEU A 65 3.45 0.25 -20.71
CA LEU A 65 4.43 -0.49 -19.92
C LEU A 65 4.15 -0.32 -18.42
N GLY A 66 3.77 0.88 -17.98
CA GLY A 66 3.36 1.14 -16.60
C GLY A 66 2.23 0.22 -16.16
N ARG A 67 1.19 0.05 -16.99
CA ARG A 67 0.11 -0.91 -16.73
C ARG A 67 0.61 -2.35 -16.58
N GLN A 68 1.48 -2.82 -17.49
CA GLN A 68 2.01 -4.18 -17.44
C GLN A 68 2.82 -4.42 -16.16
N LEU A 69 3.64 -3.45 -15.75
CA LEU A 69 4.40 -3.49 -14.51
C LEU A 69 3.48 -3.49 -13.28
N SER A 70 2.43 -2.66 -13.27
CA SER A 70 1.45 -2.63 -12.19
C SER A 70 0.68 -3.96 -12.06
N VAL A 71 0.30 -4.60 -13.17
CA VAL A 71 -0.31 -5.95 -13.15
C VAL A 71 0.66 -6.98 -12.57
N ALA A 72 1.92 -6.97 -13.02
CA ALA A 72 2.94 -7.90 -12.54
C ALA A 72 3.22 -7.71 -11.04
N LEU A 73 3.26 -6.46 -10.57
CA LEU A 73 3.43 -6.12 -9.16
C LEU A 73 2.26 -6.63 -8.32
N ALA A 74 1.02 -6.37 -8.76
CA ALA A 74 -0.20 -6.80 -8.08
C ALA A 74 -0.25 -8.33 -7.91
N LYS A 75 0.14 -9.09 -8.95
CA LYS A 75 0.14 -10.55 -8.93
C LYS A 75 1.26 -11.18 -8.10
N ARG A 76 2.42 -10.51 -7.98
CA ARG A 76 3.62 -11.09 -7.36
C ARG A 76 3.86 -10.60 -5.94
N HIS A 77 4.18 -9.31 -5.78
CA HIS A 77 4.75 -8.76 -4.55
C HIS A 77 3.71 -8.28 -3.55
N MET A 78 2.50 -7.94 -4.02
CA MET A 78 1.43 -7.49 -3.14
C MET A 78 0.38 -8.54 -2.85
N ARG A 79 0.53 -9.78 -3.34
CA ARG A 79 -0.44 -10.86 -3.13
C ARG A 79 -0.79 -11.09 -1.65
N ASP A 80 0.21 -10.97 -0.76
CA ASP A 80 0.01 -11.11 0.69
C ASP A 80 -0.43 -9.80 1.37
N ALA A 81 -0.05 -8.64 0.84
CA ALA A 81 -0.49 -7.31 1.29
C ALA A 81 -1.93 -6.94 0.84
N VAL A 82 -2.47 -7.74 -0.08
CA VAL A 82 -3.77 -7.60 -0.74
C VAL A 82 -4.72 -8.74 -0.33
N ARG A 83 -4.24 -9.73 0.44
CA ARG A 83 -5.11 -10.66 1.15
C ARG A 83 -5.84 -9.89 2.26
N GLU A 84 -7.14 -10.13 2.41
CA GLU A 84 -7.98 -9.59 3.50
C GLU A 84 -7.43 -9.92 4.89
N ASN A 85 -6.53 -10.89 4.99
CA ASN A 85 -6.08 -11.41 6.26
C ASN A 85 -4.76 -10.75 6.72
N LEU A 86 -4.86 -9.96 7.78
CA LEU A 86 -3.75 -9.27 8.44
C LEU A 86 -2.81 -10.22 9.22
N THR A 87 -3.04 -11.54 9.20
CA THR A 87 -2.20 -12.57 9.83
C THR A 87 -0.72 -12.49 9.45
N VAL A 88 -0.39 -12.09 8.21
CA VAL A 88 1.02 -11.91 7.80
C VAL A 88 1.68 -10.77 8.59
N TYR A 89 0.99 -9.65 8.78
CA TYR A 89 1.48 -8.52 9.57
C TYR A 89 1.58 -8.89 11.05
N GLN A 90 0.65 -9.69 11.58
CA GLN A 90 0.74 -10.22 12.94
C GLN A 90 1.99 -11.08 13.13
N TYR A 91 2.33 -11.92 12.16
CA TYR A 91 3.55 -12.74 12.24
C TYR A 91 4.82 -11.89 12.18
N ILE A 92 4.88 -10.93 11.26
CA ILE A 92 6.01 -10.00 11.14
C ILE A 92 6.20 -9.20 12.43
N LEU A 93 5.11 -8.66 13.01
CA LEU A 93 5.19 -7.86 14.23
C LEU A 93 5.54 -8.71 15.46
N LYS A 94 5.05 -9.96 15.54
CA LYS A 94 5.47 -10.92 16.58
C LYS A 94 6.97 -11.21 16.53
N LEU A 95 7.60 -11.13 15.35
CA LEU A 95 9.04 -11.32 15.20
C LEU A 95 9.84 -10.04 15.36
N LEU A 96 9.30 -8.90 14.95
CA LEU A 96 9.98 -7.61 14.98
C LEU A 96 10.36 -7.20 16.41
N PHE A 97 9.47 -7.37 17.39
CA PHE A 97 9.75 -6.96 18.77
C PHE A 97 10.86 -7.78 19.45
N PRO A 98 10.88 -9.13 19.36
CA PRO A 98 12.03 -9.92 19.79
C PRO A 98 13.34 -9.54 19.09
N LEU A 99 13.29 -9.23 17.79
CA LEU A 99 14.50 -8.82 17.06
C LEU A 99 15.03 -7.46 17.54
N ILE A 100 14.16 -6.49 17.78
CA ILE A 100 14.57 -5.19 18.36
C ILE A 100 15.15 -5.40 19.75
N HIS A 101 14.52 -6.23 20.60
CA HIS A 101 15.05 -6.56 21.92
C HIS A 101 16.46 -7.16 21.88
N LEU A 102 16.73 -8.02 20.89
CA LEU A 102 18.05 -8.65 20.70
C LEU A 102 19.12 -7.69 20.19
N VAL A 103 18.74 -6.70 19.38
CA VAL A 103 19.70 -5.78 18.72
C VAL A 103 19.93 -4.52 19.54
N ASP A 104 18.88 -3.98 20.18
CA ASP A 104 18.94 -2.73 20.93
C ASP A 104 17.88 -2.68 22.05
N GLN A 105 18.35 -2.89 23.27
CA GLN A 105 17.52 -2.89 24.48
C GLN A 105 16.91 -1.51 24.79
N GLN A 106 17.64 -0.41 24.53
CA GLN A 106 17.15 0.93 24.85
C GLN A 106 16.01 1.32 23.92
N VAL A 107 16.12 0.98 22.64
CA VAL A 107 15.04 1.19 21.67
C VAL A 107 13.84 0.31 22.01
N PHE A 108 14.06 -0.95 22.41
CA PHE A 108 12.99 -1.82 22.85
C PHE A 108 12.22 -1.25 24.05
N GLU A 109 12.93 -0.79 25.09
CA GLU A 109 12.32 -0.18 26.29
C GLU A 109 11.59 1.12 25.96
N PHE A 110 12.17 1.96 25.10
CA PHE A 110 11.51 3.18 24.65
C PHE A 110 10.18 2.86 23.93
N ILE A 111 10.19 1.89 23.01
CA ILE A 111 9.00 1.49 22.26
C ILE A 111 7.96 0.85 23.19
N GLN A 112 8.36 0.00 24.13
CA GLN A 112 7.47 -0.59 25.15
C GLN A 112 6.79 0.47 26.03
N ASN A 113 7.55 1.49 26.45
CA ASN A 113 7.03 2.57 27.29
C ASN A 113 6.22 3.61 26.49
N SER A 114 6.42 3.66 25.17
CA SER A 114 5.56 4.42 24.28
C SER A 114 4.24 3.66 24.06
N GLN A 115 3.08 4.33 24.14
CA GLN A 115 1.79 3.69 23.89
C GLN A 115 1.61 3.15 22.45
N VAL A 116 2.64 3.26 21.61
CA VAL A 116 2.73 2.67 20.27
C VAL A 116 2.51 1.16 20.31
N PHE A 117 3.03 0.47 21.33
CA PHE A 117 2.83 -0.97 21.49
C PHE A 117 1.35 -1.34 21.71
N VAL A 118 0.63 -0.51 22.47
CA VAL A 118 -0.80 -0.69 22.75
C VAL A 118 -1.64 -0.45 21.49
N ILE A 119 -1.34 0.61 20.72
CA ILE A 119 -2.05 0.91 19.48
C ILE A 119 -1.84 -0.20 18.45
N ILE A 120 -0.59 -0.68 18.28
CA ILE A 120 -0.28 -1.80 17.38
C ILE A 120 -0.98 -3.08 17.85
N GLY A 121 -0.93 -3.39 19.15
CA GLY A 121 -1.61 -4.56 19.73
C GLY A 121 -3.13 -4.54 19.54
N ILE A 122 -3.75 -3.37 19.68
CA ILE A 122 -5.18 -3.16 19.43
C ILE A 122 -5.50 -3.39 17.96
N LEU A 123 -4.76 -2.77 17.04
CA LEU A 123 -4.97 -2.93 15.60
C LEU A 123 -4.83 -4.40 15.17
N LEU A 124 -3.85 -5.13 15.71
CA LEU A 124 -3.69 -6.55 15.45
C LEU A 124 -4.83 -7.39 16.05
N SER A 125 -5.32 -7.06 17.25
CA SER A 125 -6.41 -7.81 17.88
C SER A 125 -7.75 -7.63 17.15
N PHE A 126 -8.05 -6.40 16.70
CA PHE A 126 -9.21 -6.12 15.86
C PHE A 126 -9.14 -6.86 14.52
N SER A 127 -7.93 -6.98 13.95
CA SER A 127 -7.75 -7.69 12.70
C SER A 127 -7.98 -9.20 12.77
N SER A 128 -7.65 -9.83 13.91
CA SER A 128 -7.93 -11.25 14.13
C SER A 128 -9.44 -11.53 14.18
N GLN A 129 -10.22 -10.62 14.79
CA GLN A 129 -11.68 -10.76 14.91
C GLN A 129 -12.42 -10.61 13.58
N LEU A 130 -11.88 -9.83 12.65
CA LEU A 130 -12.44 -9.66 11.30
C LEU A 130 -12.18 -10.86 10.39
N SER A 131 -11.23 -11.74 10.73
CA SER A 131 -10.86 -12.91 9.92
C SER A 131 -11.67 -14.19 10.24
N GLU A 132 -12.51 -14.17 11.27
CA GLU A 132 -13.34 -15.30 11.72
C GLU A 132 -14.80 -15.25 11.21
N HIS A 133 -15.13 -14.31 10.32
CA HIS A 133 -16.43 -14.19 9.63
C HIS A 133 -16.27 -14.18 8.12
#